data_AF-A0AAN6QHA4-F1
#
_entry.id   AF-A0AAN6QHA4-F1
#
_cell.length_a   1.000
_cell.length_b   1.000
_cell.length_c   1.000
_cell.angle_alpha   90.00
_cell.angle_beta   90.00
_cell.angle_gamma   90.00
#
_symmetry.space_group_name_H-M   'P 1'
#
loop_
_entity.id
_entity.type
_entity.pdbx_description
1 polymer ?
#
loop_
_entity_poly.entity_id
_entity_poly.type
_entity_poly.pdbx_seq_one_letter_code
_entity_poly.pdbx_strand_id
1 'polypeptide(L)'
;MPYDDIIRNGFRCSFGRFYARHCVERVDSSSLKSMFLPRLTGGCPSEDFVRGQLQHYGVDYDEKDFTGNGTRLMKKVLQAGKCDKVPNHIAQLRLQMHMEWLEQLSEEELSGHPEWIMEKYIVDGSGKPDPAKTTKVVGIPYPLDSEYRAGQLSQAARRVSSTQTIYLGWDRNAVEKAAKDHAAKEERAERAKAAAREEERASKHRKYLANAKMLTPDYRAPSPIGHYIVDCDEIERNWPDLSQDMTLAIHGTPNHGIYQASFDFGVSKGVNDTRLRRTHDDEFDDEEDDDEFDDEEDDDEDEDEEDDDEDEDEDEDEDRKIPLWKTKATNKLPRGRPLKKARVTGAGRSAKYFVRLKSREYRTGMIYPRPQKGTIRFSGPDLSSFTGEVDISGIDRGIFFKARKISAVPQRPRNSWDNYSEAAYERARVDRWR
;
A
#
# COMPACT_ATOMS: atom_id res chain seq x y z
N MET A 1 -22.79 -0.59 2.19
CA MET A 1 -22.82 0.88 2.26
C MET A 1 -24.25 1.30 2.58
N PRO A 2 -24.52 2.00 3.69
CA PRO A 2 -25.87 2.29 4.16
C PRO A 2 -26.27 3.72 3.79
N TYR A 3 -26.58 3.95 2.53
CA TYR A 3 -27.32 5.15 2.12
C TYR A 3 -28.72 4.72 1.71
N ASP A 4 -29.70 5.53 2.11
CA ASP A 4 -31.11 5.22 1.91
C ASP A 4 -31.53 5.60 0.49
N ASP A 5 -32.30 4.71 -0.14
CA ASP A 5 -32.95 5.00 -1.40
C ASP A 5 -33.89 6.21 -1.23
N ILE A 6 -33.76 7.24 -2.09
CA ILE A 6 -34.72 8.34 -2.10
C ILE A 6 -35.98 7.89 -2.83
N ILE A 7 -37.14 7.89 -2.16
CA ILE A 7 -38.42 7.47 -2.76
C ILE A 7 -39.41 8.64 -2.77
N ARG A 8 -39.96 8.98 -3.94
CA ARG A 8 -40.94 10.07 -4.10
C ARG A 8 -41.83 9.83 -5.32
N ASN A 9 -43.14 10.02 -5.19
CA ASN A 9 -44.12 9.92 -6.29
C ASN A 9 -44.05 8.60 -7.09
N GLY A 10 -43.76 7.49 -6.39
CA GLY A 10 -43.60 6.17 -7.02
C GLY A 10 -42.32 6.01 -7.84
N PHE A 11 -41.38 6.96 -7.75
CA PHE A 11 -40.02 6.85 -8.24
C PHE A 11 -39.06 6.58 -7.10
N ARG A 12 -37.91 6.00 -7.45
CA ARG A 12 -36.83 5.69 -6.53
C ARG A 12 -35.49 6.10 -7.14
N CYS A 13 -34.64 6.77 -6.37
CA CYS A 13 -33.28 7.09 -6.77
C CYS A 13 -32.28 6.35 -5.89
N SER A 14 -31.39 5.58 -6.50
CA SER A 14 -30.32 4.87 -5.81
C SER A 14 -29.15 4.58 -6.75
N PHE A 15 -27.93 4.65 -6.22
CA PHE A 15 -26.68 4.47 -6.99
C PHE A 15 -26.61 5.37 -8.23
N GLY A 16 -27.06 6.62 -8.10
CA GLY A 16 -27.11 7.60 -9.20
C GLY A 16 -28.12 7.27 -10.30
N ARG A 17 -28.98 6.27 -10.10
CA ARG A 17 -29.98 5.81 -11.07
C ARG A 17 -31.38 6.18 -10.63
N PHE A 18 -32.26 6.40 -11.61
CA PHE A 18 -33.63 6.85 -11.39
C PHE A 18 -34.62 5.82 -11.93
N TYR A 19 -35.31 5.14 -11.02
CA TYR A 19 -36.19 4.02 -11.29
C TYR A 19 -37.65 4.41 -11.11
N ALA A 20 -38.51 3.88 -11.98
CA ALA A 20 -39.92 3.70 -11.72
C ALA A 20 -40.14 2.29 -11.13
N ARG A 21 -41.36 1.97 -10.72
CA ARG A 21 -41.85 0.64 -10.25
C ARG A 21 -40.90 -0.54 -10.53
N HIS A 22 -40.63 -1.35 -9.51
CA HIS A 22 -39.84 -2.59 -9.63
C HIS A 22 -38.48 -2.41 -10.33
N CYS A 23 -37.76 -1.34 -10.01
CA CYS A 23 -36.40 -1.08 -10.51
C CYS A 23 -36.31 -0.83 -12.04
N VAL A 24 -37.36 -0.31 -12.67
CA VAL A 24 -37.35 -0.06 -14.11
C VAL A 24 -36.72 1.30 -14.41
N GLU A 25 -35.57 1.30 -15.08
CA GLU A 25 -34.94 2.51 -15.62
C GLU A 25 -35.61 2.97 -16.92
N ARG A 26 -35.57 4.27 -17.19
CA ARG A 26 -36.13 4.82 -18.43
C ARG A 26 -35.31 4.39 -19.64
N VAL A 27 -35.98 3.85 -20.65
CA VAL A 27 -35.43 3.60 -21.98
C VAL A 27 -35.82 4.75 -22.90
N ASP A 28 -34.91 5.20 -23.78
CA ASP A 28 -35.19 6.27 -24.73
C ASP A 28 -36.28 5.90 -25.75
N SER A 29 -36.98 6.90 -26.31
CA SER A 29 -38.10 6.68 -27.23
C SER A 29 -37.69 5.89 -28.47
N SER A 30 -36.51 6.12 -29.04
CA SER A 30 -36.02 5.38 -30.21
C SER A 30 -35.84 3.89 -29.92
N SER A 31 -35.23 3.55 -28.79
CA SER A 31 -35.05 2.18 -28.32
C SER A 31 -36.39 1.53 -27.98
N LEU A 32 -37.33 2.25 -27.38
CA LEU A 32 -38.70 1.74 -27.20
C LEU A 32 -39.40 1.50 -28.54
N LYS A 33 -39.27 2.40 -29.51
CA LYS A 33 -39.84 2.20 -30.84
C LYS A 33 -39.22 0.99 -31.53
N SER A 34 -37.91 0.78 -31.47
CA SER A 34 -37.26 -0.39 -32.06
C SER A 34 -37.65 -1.70 -31.37
N MET A 35 -37.86 -1.66 -30.05
CA MET A 35 -38.35 -2.82 -29.29
C MET A 35 -39.79 -3.19 -29.67
N PHE A 36 -40.68 -2.22 -29.86
CA PHE A 36 -42.12 -2.49 -30.00
C PHE A 36 -42.67 -2.39 -31.44
N LEU A 37 -41.97 -1.76 -32.39
CA LEU A 37 -42.43 -1.47 -33.77
C LEU A 37 -41.39 -1.91 -34.82
N PRO A 38 -41.74 -2.68 -35.89
CA PRO A 38 -43.07 -3.18 -36.25
C PRO A 38 -43.45 -4.52 -35.58
N ARG A 39 -42.47 -5.33 -35.16
CA ARG A 39 -42.68 -6.64 -34.51
C ARG A 39 -41.54 -6.92 -33.51
N LEU A 40 -41.92 -7.35 -32.30
CA LEU A 40 -41.01 -7.94 -31.32
C LEU A 40 -40.44 -9.23 -31.93
N THR A 41 -39.19 -9.21 -32.39
CA THR A 41 -38.45 -10.42 -32.79
C THR A 41 -37.70 -11.07 -31.62
N GLY A 42 -37.64 -10.39 -30.47
CA GLY A 42 -37.08 -10.89 -29.21
C GLY A 42 -38.12 -10.85 -28.08
N GLY A 43 -37.78 -11.50 -26.95
CA GLY A 43 -38.67 -11.77 -25.82
C GLY A 43 -39.60 -10.61 -25.42
N CYS A 44 -40.85 -10.96 -25.09
CA CYS A 44 -41.85 -10.00 -24.65
C CYS A 44 -41.39 -9.33 -23.33
N PRO A 45 -41.31 -7.99 -23.26
CA PRO A 45 -40.99 -7.29 -22.02
C PRO A 45 -42.01 -7.63 -20.93
N SER A 46 -41.56 -7.59 -19.67
CA SER A 46 -42.44 -7.83 -18.52
C SER A 46 -43.48 -6.73 -18.40
N GLU A 47 -44.58 -7.05 -17.71
CA GLU A 47 -45.60 -6.07 -17.35
C GLU A 47 -45.01 -4.87 -16.58
N ASP A 48 -44.16 -5.13 -15.59
CA ASP A 48 -43.51 -4.09 -14.78
C ASP A 48 -42.66 -3.15 -15.63
N PHE A 49 -41.95 -3.68 -16.62
CA PHE A 49 -41.19 -2.87 -17.56
C PHE A 49 -42.11 -1.88 -18.28
N VAL A 50 -43.21 -2.35 -18.86
CA VAL A 50 -44.15 -1.49 -19.59
C VAL A 50 -44.74 -0.41 -18.67
N ARG A 51 -45.17 -0.78 -17.46
CA ARG A 51 -45.72 0.17 -16.48
C ARG A 51 -44.68 1.22 -16.05
N GLY A 52 -43.45 0.78 -15.79
CA GLY A 52 -42.34 1.66 -15.43
C GLY A 52 -42.01 2.66 -16.53
N GLN A 53 -41.97 2.21 -17.80
CA GLN A 53 -41.78 3.12 -18.93
C GLN A 53 -42.94 4.13 -19.05
N LEU A 54 -44.19 3.69 -18.99
CA LEU A 54 -45.35 4.60 -19.04
C LEU A 54 -45.29 5.65 -17.93
N GLN A 55 -44.86 5.26 -16.72
CA GLN A 55 -44.66 6.18 -15.60
C GLN A 55 -43.54 7.19 -15.86
N HIS A 56 -42.37 6.76 -16.37
CA HIS A 56 -41.28 7.69 -16.73
C HIS A 56 -41.68 8.73 -17.77
N TYR A 57 -42.59 8.38 -18.69
CA TYR A 57 -43.11 9.29 -19.70
C TYR A 57 -44.39 10.04 -19.25
N GLY A 58 -44.84 9.85 -18.01
CA GLY A 58 -46.05 10.47 -17.47
C GLY A 58 -47.30 10.19 -18.30
N VAL A 59 -47.40 8.98 -18.84
CA VAL A 59 -48.55 8.54 -19.65
C VAL A 59 -49.59 7.94 -18.72
N ASP A 60 -50.69 8.65 -18.54
CA ASP A 60 -51.87 8.12 -17.85
C ASP A 60 -52.55 7.04 -18.71
N TYR A 61 -52.97 5.96 -18.05
CA TYR A 61 -53.73 4.87 -18.65
C TYR A 61 -54.76 4.33 -17.64
N ASP A 62 -55.88 3.79 -18.15
CA ASP A 62 -56.80 3.01 -17.34
C ASP A 62 -56.25 1.58 -17.20
N GLU A 63 -56.33 1.02 -16.00
CA GLU A 63 -55.91 -0.36 -15.72
C GLU A 63 -56.60 -1.38 -16.63
N LYS A 64 -57.83 -1.09 -17.07
CA LYS A 64 -58.60 -1.93 -18.01
C LYS A 64 -57.99 -1.97 -19.41
N ASP A 65 -57.24 -0.93 -19.82
CA ASP A 65 -56.53 -0.90 -21.10
C ASP A 65 -55.24 -1.73 -21.05
N PHE A 66 -54.77 -2.06 -19.85
CA PHE A 66 -53.57 -2.86 -19.63
C PHE A 66 -53.91 -4.36 -19.70
N THR A 67 -53.87 -4.91 -20.92
CA THR A 67 -54.12 -6.34 -21.18
C THR A 67 -52.82 -7.11 -21.43
N GLY A 68 -52.73 -8.33 -20.89
CA GLY A 68 -51.52 -9.17 -20.98
C GLY A 68 -50.32 -8.48 -20.33
N ASN A 69 -49.18 -8.40 -21.02
CA ASN A 69 -47.99 -7.69 -20.55
C ASN A 69 -47.99 -6.18 -20.90
N GLY A 70 -49.11 -5.61 -21.36
CA GLY A 70 -49.20 -4.20 -21.74
C GLY A 70 -48.56 -3.82 -23.08
N THR A 71 -48.02 -4.78 -23.84
CA THR A 71 -47.35 -4.52 -25.14
C THR A 71 -48.27 -3.79 -26.12
N ARG A 72 -49.55 -4.15 -26.18
CA ARG A 72 -50.52 -3.50 -27.09
C ARG A 72 -50.73 -2.02 -26.73
N LEU A 73 -50.81 -1.72 -25.43
CA LEU A 73 -50.92 -0.34 -24.93
C LEU A 73 -49.65 0.43 -25.27
N MET A 74 -48.47 -0.13 -24.97
CA MET A 74 -47.18 0.51 -25.28
C MET A 74 -47.04 0.84 -26.78
N LYS A 75 -47.38 -0.10 -27.68
CA LYS A 75 -47.38 0.16 -29.12
C LYS A 75 -48.27 1.36 -29.49
N LYS A 76 -49.49 1.42 -28.94
CA LYS A 76 -50.43 2.53 -29.20
C LYS A 76 -49.88 3.87 -28.70
N VAL A 77 -49.27 3.88 -27.51
CA VAL A 77 -48.66 5.07 -26.90
C VAL A 77 -47.45 5.55 -27.70
N LEU A 78 -46.58 4.63 -28.15
CA LEU A 78 -45.41 4.95 -28.99
C LEU A 78 -45.82 5.46 -30.37
N GLN A 79 -46.82 4.85 -31.01
CA GLN A 79 -47.37 5.32 -32.28
C GLN A 79 -47.99 6.71 -32.17
N ALA A 80 -48.57 7.05 -31.01
CA ALA A 80 -49.12 8.36 -30.72
C ALA A 80 -48.05 9.41 -30.33
N GLY A 81 -46.77 9.05 -30.27
CA GLY A 81 -45.67 9.95 -29.90
C GLY A 81 -45.67 10.37 -28.42
N LYS A 82 -46.47 9.71 -27.57
CA LYS A 82 -46.61 10.08 -26.15
C LYS A 82 -45.35 9.81 -25.32
N CYS A 83 -44.44 8.95 -25.81
CA CYS A 83 -43.14 8.72 -25.20
C CYS A 83 -42.00 9.50 -25.88
N ASP A 84 -42.29 10.47 -26.76
CA ASP A 84 -41.23 11.20 -27.47
C ASP A 84 -40.49 12.21 -26.58
N LYS A 85 -41.13 12.67 -25.50
CA LYS A 85 -40.54 13.60 -24.54
C LYS A 85 -40.95 13.24 -23.12
N VAL A 86 -39.99 13.27 -22.20
CA VAL A 86 -40.26 13.15 -20.76
C VAL A 86 -40.87 14.45 -20.26
N PRO A 87 -42.00 14.41 -19.52
CA PRO A 87 -42.58 15.61 -18.92
C PRO A 87 -41.57 16.36 -18.02
N ASN A 88 -41.55 17.69 -18.12
CA ASN A 88 -40.59 18.53 -17.39
C ASN A 88 -40.59 18.27 -15.87
N HIS A 89 -41.76 18.02 -15.28
CA HIS A 89 -41.86 17.76 -13.84
C HIS A 89 -41.18 16.45 -13.41
N ILE A 90 -41.20 15.40 -14.25
CA ILE A 90 -40.49 14.14 -14.00
C ILE A 90 -38.98 14.35 -14.15
N ALA A 91 -38.56 15.12 -15.15
CA ALA A 91 -37.15 15.47 -15.33
C ALA A 91 -36.60 16.29 -14.14
N GLN A 92 -37.38 17.25 -13.64
CA GLN A 92 -37.05 18.02 -12.43
C GLN A 92 -37.01 17.13 -11.18
N LEU A 93 -37.99 16.23 -11.03
CA LEU A 93 -38.04 15.28 -9.92
C LEU A 93 -36.80 14.37 -9.90
N ARG A 94 -36.39 13.85 -11.06
CA ARG A 94 -35.16 13.07 -11.22
C ARG A 94 -33.94 13.84 -10.73
N LEU A 95 -33.77 15.08 -11.21
CA LEU A 95 -32.64 15.91 -10.82
C LEU A 95 -32.63 16.19 -9.32
N GLN A 96 -33.80 16.52 -8.76
CA GLN A 96 -33.94 16.79 -7.33
C GLN A 96 -33.57 15.58 -6.48
N MET A 97 -34.12 14.40 -6.79
CA MET A 97 -33.84 13.17 -6.05
C MET A 97 -32.39 12.73 -6.18
N HIS A 98 -31.78 12.93 -7.35
CA HIS A 98 -30.36 12.65 -7.56
C HIS A 98 -29.45 13.56 -6.72
N MET A 99 -29.73 14.87 -6.70
CA MET A 99 -28.98 15.81 -5.86
C MET A 99 -29.15 15.49 -4.37
N GLU A 100 -30.36 15.19 -3.92
CA GLU A 100 -30.65 14.78 -2.54
C GLU A 100 -29.91 13.50 -2.16
N TRP A 101 -29.83 12.54 -3.08
CA TRP A 101 -29.05 11.32 -2.89
C TRP A 101 -27.54 11.59 -2.83
N LEU A 102 -27.00 12.44 -3.73
CA LEU A 102 -25.60 12.86 -3.70
C LEU A 102 -25.23 13.58 -2.39
N GLU A 103 -26.15 14.36 -1.81
CA GLU A 103 -25.92 15.03 -0.52
C GLU A 103 -25.75 14.05 0.64
N GLN A 104 -26.30 12.84 0.58
CA GLN A 104 -26.10 11.82 1.61
C GLN A 104 -24.70 11.19 1.58
N LEU A 105 -24.02 11.20 0.43
CA LEU A 105 -22.74 10.52 0.26
C LEU A 105 -21.60 11.31 0.90
N SER A 106 -20.74 10.62 1.64
CA SER A 106 -19.49 11.19 2.15
C SER A 106 -18.47 11.42 1.03
N GLU A 107 -17.44 12.22 1.29
CA GLU A 107 -16.33 12.41 0.33
C GLU A 107 -15.61 11.09 0.02
N GLU A 108 -15.50 10.18 1.00
CA GLU A 108 -14.91 8.86 0.83
C GLU A 108 -15.76 7.96 -0.08
N GLU A 109 -17.09 8.00 0.05
CA GLU A 109 -18.01 7.22 -0.79
C GLU A 109 -18.03 7.75 -2.24
N LEU A 110 -17.88 9.06 -2.40
CA LEU A 110 -17.81 9.70 -3.72
C LEU A 110 -16.50 9.42 -4.44
N SER A 111 -15.41 9.09 -3.73
CA SER A 111 -14.09 8.79 -4.34
C SER A 111 -14.13 7.67 -5.38
N GLY A 112 -15.13 6.79 -5.33
CA GLY A 112 -15.32 5.74 -6.33
C GLY A 112 -15.91 6.21 -7.67
N HIS A 113 -16.44 7.43 -7.72
CA HIS A 113 -17.31 7.92 -8.79
C HIS A 113 -17.00 9.39 -9.14
N PRO A 114 -15.95 9.64 -9.96
CA PRO A 114 -15.54 10.98 -10.36
C PRO A 114 -16.67 11.84 -10.94
N GLU A 115 -17.59 11.24 -11.68
CA GLU A 115 -18.77 11.89 -12.23
C GLU A 115 -19.69 12.48 -11.16
N TRP A 116 -19.91 11.76 -10.06
CA TRP A 116 -20.75 12.21 -8.94
C TRP A 116 -20.10 13.33 -8.16
N ILE A 117 -18.77 13.32 -8.03
CA ILE A 117 -18.00 14.41 -7.43
C ILE A 117 -18.21 15.70 -8.24
N MET A 118 -18.09 15.61 -9.56
CA MET A 118 -18.29 16.76 -10.43
C MET A 118 -19.72 17.29 -10.32
N GLU A 119 -20.73 16.40 -10.34
CA GLU A 119 -22.14 16.78 -10.20
C GLU A 119 -22.47 17.39 -8.83
N LYS A 120 -21.85 16.90 -7.76
CA LYS A 120 -22.07 17.44 -6.41
C LYS A 120 -21.44 18.82 -6.25
N TYR A 121 -20.18 18.99 -6.67
CA TYR A 121 -19.38 20.15 -6.29
C TYR A 121 -19.15 21.18 -7.42
N ILE A 122 -19.18 20.79 -8.69
CA ILE A 122 -18.68 21.63 -9.79
C ILE A 122 -19.74 21.96 -10.84
N VAL A 123 -20.53 21.00 -11.29
CA VAL A 123 -21.46 21.19 -12.42
C VAL A 123 -22.91 21.21 -11.95
N ASP A 124 -23.75 22.04 -12.57
CA ASP A 124 -25.20 22.05 -12.38
C ASP A 124 -25.88 20.80 -12.98
N GLY A 125 -27.21 20.71 -12.83
CA GLY A 125 -27.99 19.61 -13.42
C GLY A 125 -27.99 19.55 -14.95
N SER A 126 -27.41 20.55 -15.64
CA SER A 126 -27.20 20.56 -17.09
C SER A 126 -25.77 20.19 -17.48
N GLY A 127 -24.90 19.88 -16.52
CA GLY A 127 -23.49 19.58 -16.73
C GLY A 127 -22.63 20.82 -16.94
N LYS A 128 -23.14 22.03 -16.68
CA LYS A 128 -22.38 23.27 -16.82
C LYS A 128 -21.71 23.65 -15.51
N PRO A 129 -20.49 24.21 -15.53
CA PRO A 129 -19.84 24.70 -14.33
C PRO A 129 -20.71 25.72 -13.56
N ASP A 130 -20.93 25.48 -12.26
CA ASP A 130 -21.72 26.33 -11.35
C ASP A 130 -20.93 26.70 -10.08
N PRO A 131 -20.31 27.90 -10.04
CA PRO A 131 -19.59 28.40 -8.89
C PRO A 131 -20.40 28.49 -7.58
N ALA A 132 -21.73 28.52 -7.65
CA ALA A 132 -22.57 28.61 -6.47
C ALA A 132 -22.61 27.30 -5.66
N LYS A 133 -22.32 26.14 -6.28
CA LYS A 133 -22.38 24.83 -5.61
C LYS A 133 -21.35 24.68 -4.49
N THR A 134 -20.15 25.23 -4.70
CA THR A 134 -19.03 24.99 -3.80
C THR A 134 -18.24 26.28 -3.58
N THR A 135 -18.40 26.90 -2.41
CA THR A 135 -17.69 28.13 -2.05
C THR A 135 -16.35 27.86 -1.37
N LYS A 136 -16.12 26.64 -0.88
CA LYS A 136 -14.92 26.24 -0.14
C LYS A 136 -14.17 25.15 -0.91
N VAL A 137 -12.86 25.08 -0.70
CA VAL A 137 -12.08 23.96 -1.26
C VAL A 137 -12.48 22.66 -0.57
N VAL A 138 -12.75 21.63 -1.37
CA VAL A 138 -13.10 20.28 -0.91
C VAL A 138 -11.94 19.34 -1.21
N GLY A 139 -11.50 18.57 -0.22
CA GLY A 139 -10.50 17.52 -0.41
C GLY A 139 -11.20 16.17 -0.54
N ILE A 140 -10.98 15.46 -1.64
CA ILE A 140 -11.52 14.12 -1.88
C ILE A 140 -10.40 13.09 -1.68
N PRO A 141 -10.46 12.25 -0.63
CA PRO A 141 -9.45 11.21 -0.41
C PRO A 141 -9.59 10.09 -1.43
N TYR A 142 -8.46 9.52 -1.86
CA TYR A 142 -8.41 8.33 -2.72
C TYR A 142 -7.62 7.20 -2.06
N PRO A 143 -7.90 5.94 -2.38
CA PRO A 143 -6.99 4.84 -2.09
C PRO A 143 -5.66 5.00 -2.86
N LEU A 144 -4.52 4.63 -2.26
CA LEU A 144 -3.19 4.68 -2.91
C LEU A 144 -3.14 3.86 -4.21
N ASP A 145 -3.90 2.78 -4.29
CA ASP A 145 -3.96 1.86 -5.43
C ASP A 145 -4.89 2.35 -6.56
N SER A 146 -5.58 3.49 -6.38
CA SER A 146 -6.59 3.98 -7.30
C SER A 146 -6.11 5.11 -8.22
N GLU A 147 -4.86 5.03 -8.71
CA GLU A 147 -4.27 6.02 -9.63
C GLU A 147 -5.16 6.31 -10.85
N TYR A 148 -5.82 5.27 -11.39
CA TYR A 148 -6.72 5.42 -12.53
C TYR A 148 -7.87 6.40 -12.26
N ARG A 149 -8.54 6.29 -11.10
CA ARG A 149 -9.67 7.18 -10.75
C ARG A 149 -9.19 8.59 -10.40
N ALA A 150 -8.05 8.68 -9.71
CA ALA A 150 -7.41 9.97 -9.47
C ALA A 150 -7.08 10.67 -10.80
N GLY A 151 -6.60 9.91 -11.79
CA GLY A 151 -6.36 10.39 -13.16
C GLY A 151 -7.65 10.85 -13.85
N GLN A 152 -8.75 10.10 -13.77
CA GLN A 152 -10.05 10.50 -14.32
C GLN A 152 -10.57 11.80 -13.71
N LEU A 153 -10.51 11.94 -12.37
CA LEU A 153 -10.96 13.16 -11.72
C LEU A 153 -10.05 14.35 -12.05
N SER A 154 -8.73 14.13 -12.07
CA SER A 154 -7.74 15.15 -12.47
C SER A 154 -7.96 15.62 -13.92
N GLN A 155 -8.26 14.71 -14.85
CA GLN A 155 -8.63 15.04 -16.23
C GLN A 155 -9.94 15.83 -16.28
N ALA A 156 -10.97 15.40 -15.54
CA ALA A 156 -12.26 16.08 -15.48
C ALA A 156 -12.14 17.49 -14.87
N ALA A 157 -11.30 17.66 -13.85
CA ALA A 157 -11.05 18.92 -13.18
C ALA A 157 -9.99 19.80 -13.87
N ARG A 158 -9.31 19.29 -14.91
CA ARG A 158 -8.14 19.90 -15.57
C ARG A 158 -7.04 20.33 -14.59
N ARG A 159 -6.72 19.49 -13.60
CA ARG A 159 -5.75 19.79 -12.52
C ARG A 159 -4.79 18.65 -12.27
N VAL A 160 -3.64 18.98 -11.68
CA VAL A 160 -2.56 18.06 -11.32
C VAL A 160 -2.62 17.81 -9.82
N SER A 161 -2.59 16.54 -9.40
CA SER A 161 -2.45 16.14 -7.99
C SER A 161 -1.21 15.27 -7.82
N SER A 162 -0.40 15.54 -6.79
CA SER A 162 0.75 14.72 -6.38
C SER A 162 0.54 14.04 -5.02
N THR A 163 -0.68 14.13 -4.48
CA THR A 163 -1.05 13.64 -3.13
C THR A 163 -2.25 12.69 -3.22
N GLN A 164 -2.43 11.86 -2.20
CA GLN A 164 -3.52 10.90 -2.08
C GLN A 164 -4.92 11.54 -1.90
N THR A 165 -4.97 12.86 -1.77
CA THR A 165 -6.20 13.66 -1.72
C THR A 165 -6.22 14.66 -2.89
N ILE A 166 -7.33 14.73 -3.62
CA ILE A 166 -7.55 15.70 -4.71
C ILE A 166 -8.35 16.88 -4.19
N TYR A 167 -7.83 18.09 -4.39
CA TYR A 167 -8.50 19.33 -3.97
C TYR A 167 -9.28 19.99 -5.10
N LEU A 168 -10.57 20.20 -4.87
CA LEU A 168 -11.51 20.81 -5.81
C LEU A 168 -12.00 22.16 -5.31
N GLY A 169 -12.13 23.13 -6.21
CA GLY A 169 -12.60 24.48 -5.87
C GLY A 169 -12.33 25.48 -6.99
N TRP A 170 -13.07 26.58 -7.00
CA TRP A 170 -13.04 27.57 -8.10
C TRP A 170 -11.83 28.50 -8.06
N ASP A 171 -11.37 28.87 -6.87
CA ASP A 171 -10.18 29.70 -6.70
C ASP A 171 -8.92 28.82 -6.72
N ARG A 172 -8.11 29.00 -7.78
CA ARG A 172 -6.85 28.28 -7.97
C ARG A 172 -5.89 28.46 -6.78
N ASN A 173 -5.74 29.69 -6.28
CA ASN A 173 -4.83 29.98 -5.18
C ASN A 173 -5.31 29.35 -3.87
N ALA A 174 -6.63 29.35 -3.64
CA ALA A 174 -7.20 28.67 -2.48
C ALA A 174 -6.97 27.16 -2.54
N VAL A 175 -7.09 26.56 -3.72
CA VAL A 175 -6.86 25.12 -3.92
C VAL A 175 -5.39 24.76 -3.77
N GLU A 176 -4.47 25.49 -4.40
CA GLU A 176 -3.03 25.28 -4.23
C GLU A 176 -2.61 25.43 -2.76
N LYS A 177 -3.18 26.42 -2.06
CA LYS A 177 -2.93 26.61 -0.62
C LYS A 177 -3.45 25.42 0.20
N ALA A 178 -4.68 24.98 -0.03
CA ALA A 178 -5.25 23.84 0.69
C ALA A 178 -4.45 22.55 0.47
N ALA A 179 -3.99 22.31 -0.76
CA ALA A 179 -3.14 21.17 -1.09
C ALA A 179 -1.79 21.23 -0.36
N LYS A 180 -1.12 22.39 -0.36
CA LYS A 180 0.15 22.59 0.36
C LYS A 180 -0.02 22.45 1.88
N ASP A 181 -1.07 23.06 2.44
CA ASP A 181 -1.36 22.99 3.87
C ASP A 181 -1.65 21.55 4.31
N HIS A 182 -2.33 20.76 3.47
CA HIS A 182 -2.54 19.34 3.74
C HIS A 182 -1.27 18.52 3.66
N ALA A 183 -0.48 18.67 2.59
CA ALA A 183 0.80 17.95 2.45
C ALA A 183 1.71 18.24 3.66
N ALA A 184 1.81 19.50 4.09
CA ALA A 184 2.57 19.88 5.28
C ALA A 184 1.99 19.30 6.57
N LYS A 185 0.65 19.19 6.68
CA LYS A 185 -0.03 18.58 7.82
C LYS A 185 0.21 17.06 7.87
N GLU A 186 0.14 16.37 6.73
CA GLU A 186 0.44 14.94 6.61
C GLU A 186 1.91 14.66 6.94
N GLU A 187 2.84 15.40 6.33
CA GLU A 187 4.27 15.27 6.65
C GLU A 187 4.54 15.48 8.14
N ARG A 188 3.92 16.50 8.75
CA ARG A 188 4.03 16.75 10.19
C ARG A 188 3.43 15.61 11.02
N ALA A 189 2.29 15.05 10.60
CA ALA A 189 1.65 13.94 11.28
C ALA A 189 2.50 12.67 11.21
N GLU A 190 3.03 12.34 10.03
CA GLU A 190 3.94 11.20 9.83
C GLU A 190 5.25 11.37 10.61
N ARG A 191 5.86 12.55 10.57
CA ARG A 191 7.04 12.85 11.38
C ARG A 191 6.76 12.75 12.88
N ALA A 192 5.58 13.18 13.34
CA ALA A 192 5.18 13.05 14.73
C ALA A 192 4.96 11.58 15.13
N LYS A 193 4.32 10.78 14.27
CA LYS A 193 4.17 9.32 14.47
C LYS A 193 5.53 8.63 14.53
N ALA A 194 6.43 8.92 13.59
CA ALA A 194 7.79 8.36 13.55
C ALA A 194 8.59 8.74 14.80
N ALA A 195 8.51 10.01 15.24
CA ALA A 195 9.18 10.47 16.46
C ALA A 195 8.62 9.79 17.72
N ALA A 196 7.30 9.64 17.82
CA ALA A 196 6.66 8.93 18.93
C ALA A 196 7.07 7.44 18.95
N ARG A 197 7.10 6.78 17.79
CA ARG A 197 7.59 5.41 17.64
C ARG A 197 9.03 5.27 18.13
N GLU A 198 9.91 6.16 17.68
CA GLU A 198 11.33 6.13 18.06
C GLU A 198 11.52 6.43 19.55
N GLU A 199 10.73 7.34 20.14
CA GLU A 199 10.76 7.60 21.59
C GLU A 199 10.38 6.35 22.39
N GLU A 200 9.32 5.64 22.00
CA GLU A 200 8.90 4.40 22.63
C GLU A 200 9.99 3.32 22.53
N ARG A 201 10.56 3.14 21.33
CA ARG A 201 11.63 2.19 21.02
C ARG A 201 12.90 2.48 21.83
N ALA A 202 13.31 3.74 21.86
CA ALA A 202 14.45 4.21 22.66
C ALA A 202 14.20 4.02 24.17
N SER A 203 12.95 4.22 24.63
CA SER A 203 12.55 3.98 26.02
C SER A 203 12.69 2.50 26.40
N LYS A 204 12.20 1.57 25.55
CA LYS A 204 12.36 0.11 25.75
C LYS A 204 13.83 -0.28 25.87
N HIS A 205 14.68 0.21 24.96
CA HIS A 205 16.13 -0.07 25.00
C HIS A 205 16.81 0.53 26.25
N ARG A 206 16.47 1.78 26.61
CA ARG A 206 17.00 2.43 27.83
C ARG A 206 16.61 1.67 29.09
N LYS A 207 15.37 1.17 29.18
CA LYS A 207 14.90 0.32 30.27
C LYS A 207 15.69 -0.98 30.35
N TYR A 208 15.95 -1.64 29.21
CA TYR A 208 16.81 -2.82 29.15
C TYR A 208 18.22 -2.52 29.69
N LEU A 209 18.86 -1.45 29.24
CA LEU A 209 20.20 -1.07 29.72
C LEU A 209 20.25 -0.75 31.21
N ALA A 210 19.20 -0.11 31.75
CA ALA A 210 19.09 0.15 33.19
C ALA A 210 18.99 -1.15 33.99
N ASN A 211 18.14 -2.09 33.55
CA ASN A 211 17.96 -3.38 34.19
C ASN A 211 19.23 -4.25 34.11
N ALA A 212 19.93 -4.24 32.97
CA ALA A 212 21.18 -4.97 32.80
C ALA A 212 22.28 -4.53 33.78
N LYS A 213 22.26 -3.26 34.19
CA LYS A 213 23.20 -2.74 35.22
C LYS A 213 22.86 -3.23 36.63
N MET A 214 21.61 -3.63 36.90
CA MET A 214 21.20 -4.14 38.21
C MET A 214 21.53 -5.63 38.41
N LEU A 215 21.81 -6.36 37.33
CA LEU A 215 22.22 -7.77 37.41
C LEU A 215 23.61 -7.89 38.07
N THR A 216 23.77 -8.93 38.90
CA THR A 216 25.04 -9.26 39.55
C THR A 216 26.11 -9.63 38.50
N PRO A 217 27.41 -9.45 38.80
CA PRO A 217 28.49 -9.68 37.84
C PRO A 217 28.44 -11.05 37.14
N ASP A 218 28.03 -12.10 37.86
CA ASP A 218 27.94 -13.46 37.35
C ASP A 218 26.88 -13.62 36.24
N TYR A 219 25.84 -12.79 36.26
CA TYR A 219 24.77 -12.75 35.23
C TYR A 219 25.02 -11.66 34.19
N ARG A 220 26.15 -10.95 34.26
CA ARG A 220 26.49 -9.84 33.36
C ARG A 220 27.41 -10.25 32.21
N ALA A 221 27.62 -11.55 31.99
CA ALA A 221 28.35 -12.01 30.83
C ALA A 221 27.66 -11.48 29.55
N PRO A 222 28.36 -10.70 28.70
CA PRO A 222 27.79 -10.19 27.47
C PRO A 222 27.30 -11.36 26.61
N SER A 223 26.06 -11.29 26.17
CA SER A 223 25.44 -12.34 25.37
C SER A 223 24.63 -11.73 24.24
N PRO A 224 24.75 -12.27 23.01
CA PRO A 224 23.90 -11.86 21.89
C PRO A 224 22.46 -12.39 22.03
N ILE A 225 22.19 -13.31 22.98
CA ILE A 225 20.86 -13.88 23.21
C ILE A 225 19.91 -12.80 23.74
N GLY A 226 18.77 -12.63 23.09
CA GLY A 226 17.72 -11.71 23.53
C GLY A 226 16.79 -11.28 22.42
N HIS A 227 15.95 -10.29 22.71
CA HIS A 227 15.00 -9.73 21.76
C HIS A 227 15.40 -8.30 21.38
N TYR A 228 15.38 -8.01 20.09
CA TYR A 228 15.87 -6.79 19.48
C TYR A 228 14.76 -6.14 18.66
N ILE A 229 14.70 -4.82 18.73
CA ILE A 229 14.00 -4.00 17.73
C ILE A 229 14.97 -3.71 16.59
N VAL A 230 14.46 -3.72 15.36
CA VAL A 230 15.27 -3.55 14.14
C VAL A 230 14.83 -2.31 13.38
N ASP A 231 15.79 -1.48 12.97
CA ASP A 231 15.62 -0.30 12.12
C ASP A 231 16.30 -0.60 10.77
N CYS A 232 15.58 -0.51 9.65
CA CYS A 232 16.09 -0.82 8.31
C CYS A 232 15.54 0.19 7.29
N ASP A 233 16.39 1.13 6.89
CA ASP A 233 16.00 2.27 6.05
C ASP A 233 15.43 1.82 4.68
N GLU A 234 15.98 0.74 4.10
CA GLU A 234 15.51 0.19 2.82
C GLU A 234 14.07 -0.33 2.91
N ILE A 235 13.74 -1.05 3.98
CA ILE A 235 12.40 -1.59 4.18
C ILE A 235 11.42 -0.49 4.60
N GLU A 236 11.86 0.46 5.45
CA GLU A 236 11.05 1.60 5.87
C GLU A 236 10.67 2.52 4.71
N ARG A 237 11.58 2.70 3.75
CA ARG A 237 11.34 3.51 2.54
C ARG A 237 10.35 2.87 1.58
N ASN A 238 10.52 1.58 1.29
CA ASN A 238 9.72 0.89 0.26
C ASN A 238 8.40 0.32 0.82
N TRP A 239 8.33 0.04 2.13
CA TRP A 239 7.15 -0.51 2.80
C TRP A 239 6.90 0.13 4.17
N PRO A 240 6.58 1.44 4.21
CA PRO A 240 6.40 2.18 5.46
C PRO A 240 5.32 1.57 6.37
N ASP A 241 4.25 1.02 5.80
CA ASP A 241 3.15 0.42 6.58
C ASP A 241 3.54 -0.91 7.24
N LEU A 242 4.46 -1.68 6.64
CA LEU A 242 4.87 -2.99 7.15
C LEU A 242 6.11 -2.92 8.04
N SER A 243 6.90 -1.86 7.94
CA SER A 243 8.17 -1.68 8.68
C SER A 243 8.00 -1.21 10.14
N GLN A 244 6.77 -1.06 10.62
CA GLN A 244 6.48 -0.41 11.92
C GLN A 244 6.95 -1.22 13.14
N ASP A 245 7.01 -2.55 13.06
CA ASP A 245 7.33 -3.43 14.20
C ASP A 245 8.39 -4.49 13.87
N MET A 246 9.45 -4.08 13.17
CA MET A 246 10.53 -5.02 12.84
C MET A 246 11.27 -5.49 14.09
N THR A 247 11.42 -6.80 14.22
CA THR A 247 12.06 -7.45 15.38
C THR A 247 12.97 -8.61 15.00
N LEU A 248 13.91 -8.90 15.89
CA LEU A 248 14.80 -10.07 15.82
C LEU A 248 14.91 -10.67 17.22
N ALA A 249 14.71 -11.98 17.35
CA ALA A 249 14.98 -12.72 18.58
C ALA A 249 16.13 -13.68 18.36
N ILE A 250 17.19 -13.60 19.15
CA ILE A 250 18.36 -14.48 19.10
C ILE A 250 18.33 -15.43 20.29
N HIS A 251 18.45 -16.72 20.02
CA HIS A 251 18.41 -17.84 20.95
C HIS A 251 19.78 -18.53 21.02
N GLY A 252 20.14 -18.99 22.21
CA GLY A 252 21.26 -19.92 22.36
C GLY A 252 20.87 -21.31 21.87
N THR A 253 21.82 -22.01 21.26
CA THR A 253 21.69 -23.44 20.95
C THR A 253 22.57 -24.25 21.91
N PRO A 254 22.44 -25.59 21.96
CA PRO A 254 23.37 -26.44 22.70
C PRO A 254 24.83 -26.31 22.22
N ASN A 255 25.03 -25.91 20.96
CA ASN A 255 26.35 -25.76 20.36
C ASN A 255 26.90 -24.36 20.65
N HIS A 256 27.97 -24.30 21.45
CA HIS A 256 28.55 -23.04 21.85
C HIS A 256 29.04 -22.22 20.65
N GLY A 257 28.61 -20.96 20.55
CA GLY A 257 28.92 -20.08 19.43
C GLY A 257 27.96 -20.21 18.25
N ILE A 258 27.01 -21.14 18.29
CA ILE A 258 25.90 -21.23 17.34
C ILE A 258 24.64 -20.71 18.02
N TYR A 259 23.97 -19.79 17.34
CA TYR A 259 22.74 -19.16 17.77
C TYR A 259 21.68 -19.36 16.71
N GLN A 260 20.43 -19.50 17.13
CA GLN A 260 19.30 -19.51 16.23
C GLN A 260 18.54 -18.20 16.42
N ALA A 261 18.17 -17.53 15.35
CA ALA A 261 17.43 -16.30 15.41
C ALA A 261 16.13 -16.40 14.60
N SER A 262 15.07 -15.78 15.10
CA SER A 262 13.83 -15.57 14.34
C SER A 262 13.68 -14.09 14.08
N PHE A 263 13.37 -13.70 12.84
CA PHE A 263 13.17 -12.31 12.47
C PHE A 263 11.80 -12.08 11.85
N ASP A 264 11.30 -10.86 12.07
CA ASP A 264 10.12 -10.32 11.42
C ASP A 264 10.50 -8.90 10.97
N PHE A 265 10.73 -8.71 9.68
CA PHE A 265 11.02 -7.41 9.08
C PHE A 265 9.77 -6.81 8.40
N GLY A 266 8.57 -7.30 8.75
CA GLY A 266 7.30 -6.82 8.21
C GLY A 266 6.99 -7.40 6.84
N VAL A 267 7.83 -7.10 5.85
CA VAL A 267 7.69 -7.62 4.47
C VAL A 267 8.20 -9.05 4.33
N SER A 268 9.11 -9.45 5.19
CA SER A 268 9.73 -10.77 5.19
C SER A 268 9.87 -11.27 6.62
N LYS A 269 9.52 -12.54 6.84
CA LYS A 269 9.66 -13.21 8.14
C LYS A 269 10.41 -14.51 7.95
N GLY A 270 11.25 -14.87 8.91
CA GLY A 270 12.17 -15.99 8.70
C GLY A 270 12.80 -16.53 9.96
N VAL A 271 13.61 -17.55 9.75
CA VAL A 271 14.53 -18.11 10.75
C VAL A 271 15.93 -17.98 10.17
N ASN A 272 16.90 -17.74 11.05
CA ASN A 272 18.28 -17.46 10.75
C ASN A 272 19.14 -18.31 11.69
N ASP A 273 20.17 -18.96 11.16
CA ASP A 273 21.23 -19.56 11.95
C ASP A 273 22.43 -18.62 11.97
N THR A 274 22.71 -18.08 13.15
CA THR A 274 23.78 -17.10 13.39
C THR A 274 24.95 -17.77 14.08
N ARG A 275 26.14 -17.70 13.51
CA ARG A 275 27.35 -18.33 14.08
C ARG A 275 28.39 -17.28 14.45
N LEU A 276 28.88 -17.36 15.68
CA LEU A 276 30.03 -16.60 16.16
C LEU A 276 31.29 -17.30 15.66
N ARG A 277 32.01 -16.64 14.76
CA ARG A 277 33.30 -17.12 14.27
C ARG A 277 34.43 -16.26 14.85
N ARG A 278 35.40 -16.88 15.52
CA ARG A 278 36.56 -16.16 16.07
C ARG A 278 37.74 -16.05 15.10
N THR A 279 37.88 -16.91 14.09
CA THR A 279 38.95 -16.87 13.07
C THR A 279 38.56 -17.60 11.76
N HIS A 280 39.20 -17.19 10.65
CA HIS A 280 39.20 -17.71 9.26
C HIS A 280 38.95 -19.21 9.14
N ASP A 281 38.21 -19.65 8.11
CA ASP A 281 38.36 -20.94 7.36
C ASP A 281 37.13 -21.10 6.45
N ASP A 282 37.34 -20.89 5.16
CA ASP A 282 36.30 -20.85 4.12
C ASP A 282 35.59 -22.21 3.87
N GLU A 283 35.81 -23.22 4.72
CA GLU A 283 35.26 -24.60 4.67
C GLU A 283 33.73 -24.73 4.84
N PHE A 284 32.96 -23.64 5.00
CA PHE A 284 31.49 -23.75 5.09
C PHE A 284 30.77 -23.43 3.77
N ASP A 285 31.51 -23.00 2.74
CA ASP A 285 30.93 -22.65 1.44
C ASP A 285 30.84 -23.84 0.47
N ASP A 286 31.53 -24.96 0.74
CA ASP A 286 31.69 -26.03 -0.26
C ASP A 286 30.98 -27.37 0.07
N GLU A 287 30.54 -27.63 1.31
CA GLU A 287 30.06 -28.99 1.68
C GLU A 287 28.53 -29.23 1.62
N GLU A 288 27.69 -28.22 1.38
CA GLU A 288 26.21 -28.39 1.45
C GLU A 288 25.43 -27.95 0.18
N ASP A 289 26.07 -27.36 -0.84
CA ASP A 289 25.39 -26.98 -2.10
C ASP A 289 25.78 -27.88 -3.29
N ASP A 290 26.60 -28.92 -3.07
CA ASP A 290 27.03 -29.93 -4.06
C ASP A 290 26.12 -31.18 -4.09
N ASP A 291 24.83 -31.04 -3.76
CA ASP A 291 23.83 -32.05 -4.12
C ASP A 291 23.51 -31.90 -5.62
N GLU A 292 24.46 -32.41 -6.40
CA GLU A 292 24.46 -32.87 -7.80
C GLU A 292 23.06 -33.32 -8.27
N PHE A 293 22.20 -32.37 -8.65
CA PHE A 293 21.08 -32.63 -9.56
C PHE A 293 21.64 -32.59 -10.97
N ASP A 294 22.22 -33.72 -11.35
CA ASP A 294 22.62 -34.09 -12.71
C ASP A 294 21.34 -34.26 -13.55
N ASP A 295 20.74 -33.13 -13.96
CA ASP A 295 19.72 -33.08 -15.01
C ASP A 295 20.49 -33.11 -16.36
N GLU A 296 21.00 -34.30 -16.71
CA GLU A 296 21.26 -34.67 -18.09
C GLU A 296 19.89 -34.78 -18.79
N GLU A 297 19.69 -33.99 -19.86
CA GLU A 297 18.67 -34.03 -20.93
C GLU A 297 18.14 -32.59 -21.16
N ASP A 298 18.26 -31.95 -22.32
CA ASP A 298 18.59 -32.39 -23.66
C ASP A 298 19.12 -31.18 -24.44
N ASP A 299 20.12 -31.46 -25.27
CA ASP A 299 20.71 -30.61 -26.29
C ASP A 299 19.65 -30.34 -27.36
N ASP A 300 19.29 -29.07 -27.58
CA ASP A 300 18.72 -28.64 -28.86
C ASP A 300 19.24 -27.23 -29.16
N GLU A 301 20.39 -27.27 -29.82
CA GLU A 301 20.98 -26.22 -30.65
C GLU A 301 19.90 -25.62 -31.57
N ASP A 302 19.84 -24.28 -31.66
CA ASP A 302 19.57 -23.59 -32.93
C ASP A 302 20.00 -22.12 -32.80
N GLU A 303 21.25 -21.94 -33.23
CA GLU A 303 21.80 -20.89 -34.11
C GLU A 303 20.98 -19.62 -34.41
N ASP A 304 21.74 -18.51 -34.31
CA ASP A 304 21.75 -17.34 -35.19
C ASP A 304 20.60 -16.31 -35.13
N GLU A 305 20.92 -15.06 -34.76
CA GLU A 305 21.33 -14.05 -35.75
C GLU A 305 21.73 -12.73 -35.07
N GLU A 306 22.79 -12.15 -35.63
CA GLU A 306 23.37 -10.84 -35.34
C GLU A 306 22.45 -9.69 -35.77
N ASP A 307 22.48 -8.57 -35.05
CA ASP A 307 22.60 -7.19 -35.57
C ASP A 307 22.40 -6.23 -34.37
N ASP A 308 23.43 -5.53 -33.91
CA ASP A 308 23.93 -4.26 -34.43
C ASP A 308 22.88 -3.14 -34.27
N ASP A 309 23.10 -2.27 -33.27
CA ASP A 309 23.10 -0.83 -33.50
C ASP A 309 23.51 -0.09 -32.21
N GLU A 310 24.58 0.68 -32.40
CA GLU A 310 25.10 1.76 -31.58
C GLU A 310 23.98 2.75 -31.19
N ASP A 311 24.06 3.31 -29.98
CA ASP A 311 23.93 4.76 -29.86
C ASP A 311 24.53 5.23 -28.53
N GLU A 312 25.53 6.09 -28.71
CA GLU A 312 26.17 6.96 -27.74
C GLU A 312 25.13 7.89 -27.11
N ASP A 313 25.18 8.09 -25.79
CA ASP A 313 24.82 9.39 -25.20
C ASP A 313 25.61 9.56 -23.89
N GLU A 314 26.74 10.25 -24.04
CA GLU A 314 27.44 10.97 -22.98
C GLU A 314 26.51 12.06 -22.45
N ASP A 315 26.24 12.10 -21.15
CA ASP A 315 25.82 13.36 -20.51
C ASP A 315 26.27 13.46 -19.04
N GLU A 316 27.27 14.33 -18.88
CA GLU A 316 27.44 15.36 -17.84
C GLU A 316 27.57 14.95 -16.36
N ASP A 317 28.84 14.91 -15.94
CA ASP A 317 29.33 15.06 -14.57
C ASP A 317 28.82 16.34 -13.88
N GLU A 318 27.75 16.21 -13.07
CA GLU A 318 27.31 17.30 -12.19
C GLU A 318 28.04 17.26 -10.83
N ASP A 319 29.12 18.02 -10.81
CA ASP A 319 30.09 18.33 -9.75
C ASP A 319 29.42 18.91 -8.48
N ARG A 320 28.90 18.05 -7.60
CA ARG A 320 28.29 18.46 -6.31
C ARG A 320 29.35 18.85 -5.27
N LYS A 321 29.69 20.13 -5.27
CA LYS A 321 30.49 20.82 -4.25
C LYS A 321 29.82 20.77 -2.87
N ILE A 322 30.40 19.97 -1.98
CA ILE A 322 30.08 19.96 -0.54
C ILE A 322 30.58 21.27 0.09
N PRO A 323 29.74 22.06 0.79
CA PRO A 323 30.19 23.30 1.42
C PRO A 323 31.10 23.01 2.61
N LEU A 324 32.28 23.60 2.57
CA LEU A 324 33.32 23.60 3.59
C LEU A 324 32.94 24.55 4.75
N TRP A 325 32.58 24.00 5.90
CA TRP A 325 32.22 24.75 7.10
C TRP A 325 33.51 25.25 7.79
N LYS A 326 33.84 26.51 7.56
CA LYS A 326 34.90 27.24 8.29
C LYS A 326 34.39 27.60 9.70
N THR A 327 34.67 26.76 10.69
CA THR A 327 34.55 27.16 12.10
C THR A 327 35.71 28.08 12.50
N LYS A 328 35.34 29.29 12.91
CA LYS A 328 36.19 30.36 13.44
C LYS A 328 37.00 29.90 14.66
N ALA A 329 38.27 30.28 14.64
CA ALA A 329 39.18 30.23 15.75
C ALA A 329 38.77 31.20 16.87
N THR A 330 38.80 30.75 18.12
CA THR A 330 39.01 31.60 19.29
C THR A 330 39.91 30.93 20.33
N ASN A 331 40.93 31.71 20.71
CA ASN A 331 41.66 31.75 21.97
C ASN A 331 42.74 30.71 22.30
N LYS A 332 43.97 31.24 22.22
CA LYS A 332 45.23 30.77 22.81
C LYS A 332 45.24 30.95 24.34
N LEU A 333 46.02 30.08 25.00
CA LEU A 333 46.80 30.18 26.26
C LEU A 333 46.41 29.12 27.33
N PRO A 334 47.32 28.71 28.23
CA PRO A 334 48.69 28.22 27.99
C PRO A 334 48.97 26.86 28.67
N ARG A 335 49.99 26.16 28.13
CA ARG A 335 50.88 25.16 28.77
C ARG A 335 50.40 24.51 30.08
N GLY A 336 49.68 23.40 29.94
CA GLY A 336 49.59 22.33 30.93
C GLY A 336 50.23 21.05 30.38
N ARG A 337 51.21 20.51 31.11
CA ARG A 337 52.01 19.31 30.82
C ARG A 337 51.13 18.14 30.35
N PRO A 338 51.37 17.50 29.20
CA PRO A 338 50.58 16.34 28.77
C PRO A 338 50.87 15.17 29.72
N LEU A 339 49.86 14.76 30.51
CA LEU A 339 49.86 13.45 31.14
C LEU A 339 50.00 12.42 30.03
N LYS A 340 51.03 11.56 30.12
CA LYS A 340 51.18 10.37 29.27
C LYS A 340 49.86 9.62 29.25
N LYS A 341 49.09 9.76 28.17
CA LYS A 341 47.95 8.91 27.87
C LYS A 341 48.51 7.50 27.74
N ALA A 342 48.23 6.66 28.73
CA ALA A 342 48.47 5.23 28.62
C ALA A 342 47.81 4.76 27.33
N ARG A 343 48.64 4.22 26.43
CA ARG A 343 48.20 3.61 25.17
C ARG A 343 47.37 2.38 25.55
N VAL A 344 46.04 2.56 25.66
CA VAL A 344 45.07 1.47 25.80
C VAL A 344 45.16 0.63 24.52
N THR A 345 46.09 -0.31 24.54
CA THR A 345 46.37 -1.29 23.50
C THR A 345 45.40 -2.44 23.75
N GLY A 346 44.18 -2.25 23.25
CA GLY A 346 43.11 -3.20 23.47
C GLY A 346 41.75 -2.61 23.09
N ALA A 347 41.67 -1.93 21.94
CA ALA A 347 40.39 -1.71 21.30
C ALA A 347 39.86 -3.11 20.95
N GLY A 348 39.00 -3.65 21.82
CA GLY A 348 38.39 -4.96 21.63
C GLY A 348 37.79 -5.02 20.24
N ARG A 349 38.31 -5.93 19.41
CA ARG A 349 37.76 -6.17 18.07
C ARG A 349 36.27 -6.45 18.24
N SER A 350 35.42 -5.68 17.56
CA SER A 350 33.99 -5.96 17.51
C SER A 350 33.80 -7.37 16.97
N ALA A 351 33.08 -8.21 17.71
CA ALA A 351 32.81 -9.57 17.28
C ALA A 351 31.93 -9.53 16.02
N LYS A 352 32.43 -10.13 14.94
CA LYS A 352 31.68 -10.34 13.68
C LYS A 352 31.01 -11.71 13.76
N TYR A 353 29.73 -11.74 13.44
CA TYR A 353 28.91 -12.95 13.36
C TYR A 353 28.50 -13.14 11.92
N PHE A 354 28.45 -14.39 11.46
CA PHE A 354 27.94 -14.75 10.15
C PHE A 354 26.51 -15.25 10.30
N VAL A 355 25.68 -14.95 9.30
CA VAL A 355 24.25 -15.20 9.27
C VAL A 355 23.93 -16.02 8.03
N ARG A 356 23.16 -17.09 8.20
CA ARG A 356 22.41 -17.75 7.13
C ARG A 356 20.93 -17.58 7.41
N LEU A 357 20.16 -17.01 6.49
CA LEU A 357 18.73 -16.78 6.68
C LEU A 357 17.89 -17.50 5.63
N LYS A 358 16.80 -18.11 6.06
CA LYS A 358 15.71 -18.55 5.19
C LYS A 358 14.48 -17.74 5.51
N SER A 359 13.71 -17.39 4.49
CA SER A 359 12.65 -16.38 4.65
C SER A 359 11.38 -16.75 3.91
N ARG A 360 10.31 -16.06 4.28
CA ARG A 360 9.01 -16.12 3.62
C ARG A 360 8.50 -14.71 3.45
N GLU A 361 8.12 -14.37 2.22
CA GLU A 361 7.51 -13.09 1.90
C GLU A 361 6.11 -13.00 2.51
N TYR A 362 5.78 -11.84 3.08
CA TYR A 362 4.50 -11.64 3.78
C TYR A 362 3.30 -11.62 2.83
N ARG A 363 3.39 -10.94 1.67
CA ARG A 363 2.25 -10.73 0.76
C ARG A 363 1.91 -11.97 -0.07
N THR A 364 2.90 -12.56 -0.73
CA THR A 364 2.70 -13.69 -1.64
C THR A 364 2.70 -15.04 -0.91
N GLY A 365 3.20 -15.06 0.33
CA GLY A 365 3.47 -16.29 1.08
C GLY A 365 4.58 -17.14 0.49
N MET A 366 5.35 -16.63 -0.49
CA MET A 366 6.44 -17.33 -1.15
C MET A 366 7.57 -17.61 -0.15
N ILE A 367 7.99 -18.87 -0.09
CA ILE A 367 9.11 -19.33 0.74
C ILE A 367 10.38 -19.28 -0.12
N TYR A 368 11.47 -18.80 0.46
CA TYR A 368 12.80 -18.81 -0.15
C TYR A 368 13.65 -19.84 0.58
N PRO A 369 13.73 -21.08 0.06
CA PRO A 369 14.35 -22.20 0.76
C PRO A 369 15.88 -22.18 0.71
N ARG A 370 16.46 -21.49 -0.28
CA ARG A 370 17.91 -21.30 -0.40
C ARG A 370 18.39 -20.25 0.61
N PRO A 371 19.30 -20.62 1.54
CA PRO A 371 19.72 -19.74 2.60
C PRO A 371 20.56 -18.57 2.05
N GLN A 372 20.18 -17.35 2.41
CA GLN A 372 20.94 -16.14 2.06
C GLN A 372 22.00 -15.86 3.13
N LYS A 373 23.13 -15.27 2.70
CA LYS A 373 24.27 -14.99 3.57
C LYS A 373 24.20 -13.56 4.12
N GLY A 374 24.91 -13.32 5.22
CA GLY A 374 25.06 -11.99 5.79
C GLY A 374 25.96 -11.95 7.01
N THR A 375 26.10 -10.78 7.60
CA THR A 375 26.97 -10.54 8.75
C THR A 375 26.35 -9.59 9.77
N ILE A 376 26.69 -9.77 11.05
CA ILE A 376 26.29 -8.91 12.16
C ILE A 376 27.56 -8.44 12.89
N ARG A 377 27.62 -7.15 13.22
CA ARG A 377 28.74 -6.51 13.94
C ARG A 377 28.23 -5.73 15.14
N PHE A 378 28.54 -6.21 16.34
CA PHE A 378 28.14 -5.53 17.58
C PHE A 378 28.95 -4.26 17.81
N SER A 379 28.25 -3.19 18.20
CA SER A 379 28.84 -1.85 18.36
C SER A 379 29.58 -1.67 19.68
N GLY A 380 29.35 -2.54 20.67
CA GLY A 380 29.91 -2.42 22.01
C GLY A 380 30.18 -3.78 22.67
N PRO A 381 30.95 -3.79 23.78
CA PRO A 381 31.31 -5.01 24.50
C PRO A 381 30.13 -5.65 25.24
N ASP A 382 29.02 -4.93 25.43
CA ASP A 382 27.82 -5.40 26.10
C ASP A 382 26.84 -6.15 25.16
N LEU A 383 27.15 -6.18 23.86
CA LEU A 383 26.36 -6.84 22.82
C LEU A 383 24.87 -6.40 22.79
N SER A 384 24.60 -5.15 23.19
CA SER A 384 23.24 -4.60 23.29
C SER A 384 22.75 -3.92 22.00
N SER A 385 23.66 -3.61 21.08
CA SER A 385 23.34 -3.06 19.77
C SER A 385 24.32 -3.53 18.71
N PHE A 386 23.85 -3.60 17.47
CA PHE A 386 24.67 -4.02 16.34
C PHE A 386 24.14 -3.46 15.01
N THR A 387 25.01 -3.53 14.00
CA THR A 387 24.65 -3.34 12.59
C THR A 387 24.73 -4.69 11.88
N GLY A 388 23.70 -5.02 11.10
CA GLY A 388 23.68 -6.18 10.22
C GLY A 388 23.73 -5.78 8.76
N GLU A 389 24.23 -6.67 7.92
CA GLU A 389 24.27 -6.59 6.46
C GLU A 389 23.88 -7.98 5.94
N VAL A 390 22.76 -8.09 5.23
CA VAL A 390 22.19 -9.37 4.81
C VAL A 390 21.58 -9.27 3.42
N ASP A 391 21.64 -10.37 2.68
CA ASP A 391 20.85 -10.51 1.46
C ASP A 391 19.45 -11.02 1.83
N ILE A 392 18.39 -10.32 1.41
CA ILE A 392 17.01 -10.74 1.68
C ILE A 392 16.32 -11.05 0.35
N SER A 393 16.03 -12.33 0.12
CA SER A 393 15.34 -12.79 -1.09
C SER A 393 14.03 -12.03 -1.32
N GLY A 394 13.84 -11.54 -2.55
CA GLY A 394 12.68 -10.76 -2.96
C GLY A 394 12.71 -9.27 -2.56
N ILE A 395 13.76 -8.80 -1.89
CA ILE A 395 13.95 -7.38 -1.55
C ILE A 395 15.16 -6.82 -2.30
N ASP A 396 16.37 -7.09 -1.79
CA ASP A 396 17.65 -6.61 -2.34
C ASP A 396 18.83 -7.35 -1.69
N ARG A 397 20.03 -7.14 -2.22
CA ARG A 397 21.31 -7.63 -1.68
C ARG A 397 22.00 -6.56 -0.83
N GLY A 398 22.80 -6.99 0.15
CA GLY A 398 23.61 -6.09 0.97
C GLY A 398 22.79 -5.13 1.84
N ILE A 399 21.59 -5.54 2.28
CA ILE A 399 20.70 -4.68 3.05
C ILE A 399 21.26 -4.44 4.45
N PHE A 400 21.46 -3.17 4.78
CA PHE A 400 21.90 -2.75 6.11
C PHE A 400 20.72 -2.56 7.06
N PHE A 401 20.90 -3.01 8.30
CA PHE A 401 19.96 -2.76 9.39
C PHE A 401 20.68 -2.53 10.72
N LYS A 402 20.00 -1.83 11.63
CA LYS A 402 20.46 -1.60 13.00
C LYS A 402 19.55 -2.33 13.95
N ALA A 403 20.10 -2.89 15.02
CA ALA A 403 19.32 -3.60 16.02
C ALA A 403 19.67 -3.11 17.43
N ARG A 404 18.65 -2.97 18.28
CA ARG A 404 18.78 -2.57 19.69
C ARG A 404 18.07 -3.56 20.60
N LYS A 405 18.77 -4.07 21.60
CA LYS A 405 18.27 -5.08 22.52
C LYS A 405 17.26 -4.47 23.49
N ILE A 406 16.07 -5.06 23.58
CA ILE A 406 14.99 -4.62 24.47
C ILE A 406 14.66 -5.65 25.57
N SER A 407 15.17 -6.87 25.44
CA SER A 407 15.04 -7.93 26.45
C SER A 407 16.22 -8.90 26.39
N ALA A 408 16.65 -9.41 27.54
CA ALA A 408 17.61 -10.53 27.62
C ALA A 408 16.95 -11.88 27.32
N VAL A 409 15.63 -11.98 27.50
CA VAL A 409 14.84 -13.19 27.20
C VAL A 409 14.30 -13.05 25.78
N PRO A 410 14.72 -13.91 24.84
CA PRO A 410 14.18 -13.88 23.48
C PRO A 410 12.72 -14.36 23.48
N GLN A 411 11.92 -13.83 22.55
CA GLN A 411 10.56 -14.34 22.33
C GLN A 411 10.62 -15.78 21.81
N ARG A 412 9.68 -16.65 22.19
CA ARG A 412 9.67 -18.05 21.70
C ARG A 412 9.64 -18.06 20.16
N PRO A 413 10.50 -18.85 19.50
CA PRO A 413 10.50 -18.91 18.05
C PRO A 413 9.15 -19.46 17.58
N ARG A 414 8.50 -18.74 16.66
CA ARG A 414 7.21 -19.18 16.09
C ARG A 414 7.40 -20.27 15.04
N ASN A 415 8.57 -20.28 14.40
CA ASN A 415 8.88 -21.15 13.27
C ASN A 415 10.22 -21.86 13.50
N SER A 416 10.38 -23.05 12.93
CA SER A 416 11.66 -23.76 12.81
C SER A 416 12.30 -23.51 11.45
N TRP A 417 13.58 -23.87 11.31
CA TRP A 417 14.30 -23.82 10.04
C TRP A 417 13.60 -24.64 8.94
N ASP A 418 13.08 -25.82 9.28
CA ASP A 418 12.39 -26.74 8.37
C ASP A 418 11.09 -26.17 7.79
N ASN A 419 10.48 -25.19 8.45
CA ASN A 419 9.31 -24.48 7.93
C ASN A 419 9.62 -23.65 6.67
N TYR A 420 10.91 -23.49 6.35
CA TYR A 420 11.42 -22.80 5.17
C TYR A 420 12.26 -23.74 4.28
N SER A 421 12.03 -25.05 4.36
CA SER A 421 12.67 -26.04 3.47
C SER A 421 12.07 -26.03 2.06
N GLU A 422 12.75 -26.69 1.11
CA GLU A 422 12.23 -26.94 -0.24
C GLU A 422 10.88 -27.66 -0.19
N ALA A 423 10.76 -28.67 0.67
CA ALA A 423 9.50 -29.38 0.90
C ALA A 423 8.39 -28.47 1.47
N ALA A 424 8.73 -27.42 2.23
CA ALA A 424 7.75 -26.43 2.69
C ALA A 424 7.34 -25.47 1.56
N TYR A 425 8.31 -25.06 0.73
CA TYR A 425 8.06 -24.28 -0.49
C TYR A 425 7.12 -25.03 -1.44
N GLU A 426 7.41 -26.28 -1.76
CA GLU A 426 6.59 -27.10 -2.66
C GLU A 426 5.16 -27.29 -2.17
N ARG A 427 4.98 -27.56 -0.86
CA ARG A 427 3.64 -27.62 -0.26
C ARG A 427 2.90 -26.29 -0.41
N ALA A 428 3.54 -25.17 -0.07
CA ALA A 428 2.94 -23.85 -0.20
C ALA A 428 2.64 -23.48 -1.67
N ARG A 429 3.45 -23.95 -2.63
CA ARG A 429 3.25 -23.76 -4.06
C ARG A 429 2.00 -24.49 -4.55
N VAL A 430 1.84 -25.77 -4.19
CA VAL A 430 0.68 -26.59 -4.56
C VAL A 430 -0.61 -26.07 -3.91
N ASP A 431 -0.57 -25.68 -2.64
CA ASP A 431 -1.73 -25.19 -1.91
C ASP A 431 -2.29 -23.85 -2.46
N ARG A 432 -1.51 -23.08 -3.22
CA ARG A 432 -1.99 -21.84 -3.87
C ARG A 432 -2.96 -22.08 -5.03
N TRP A 433 -3.00 -23.29 -5.58
CA TRP A 433 -3.84 -23.64 -6.74
C TRP A 433 -5.02 -24.55 -6.40
N ARG A 434 -5.21 -24.86 -5.11
CA ARG A 434 -6.37 -25.59 -4.58
C ARG A 434 -7.35 -24.62 -3.96
#